data_AF-F3KCR3-F1
#
_entry.id   AF-F3KCR3-F1
#
_cell.length_a   1.000
_cell.length_b   1.000
_cell.length_c   1.000
_cell.angle_alpha   90.00
_cell.angle_beta   90.00
_cell.angle_gamma   90.00
#
_symmetry.space_group_name_H-M   'P 1'
#
loop_
_entity.id
_entity.type
_entity.pdbx_description
1 polymer ?
#
loop_
_entity_poly.entity_id
_entity_poly.type
_entity_poly.pdbx_seq_one_letter_code
_entity_poly.pdbx_strand_id
1 'polypeptide(L)'
;MCSERAVLHAWDYIRRNELYKNKKITSIFHDLYRTLFRIYSDYFIKVQQHCYVRNGFTGYGRHSIEENLNIFEHLGFLSLTGLLYLFQGGVEKDAGMIKDSQTISEALISYLKNHLASQSPYYDGHIIEISEAILFLSCMGEKEFIESWITEMVNQIAFSFNNMGQNFPIQSDSFDDLVALNVAGTKAKEELFELSTLLPILAHWCLNLEFENSYKLIKQVVEKFFPECILQIWYPDTETEKQLYIKNASRTGAVDAPMELVDDINDRILKVQKNTISIDTISSIKQGFPVLPMIASRQYRTPVLPFYWQYRFMEN
;
A
#
# COMPACT_ATOMS: atom_id res chain seq x y z
N MET A 1 -0.26 -8.02 -12.42
CA MET A 1 -0.66 -8.26 -13.83
C MET A 1 0.56 -8.46 -14.74
N CYS A 2 0.41 -9.14 -15.90
CA CYS A 2 1.51 -9.31 -16.86
C CYS A 2 2.06 -7.99 -17.41
N SER A 3 1.20 -6.98 -17.57
CA SER A 3 1.58 -5.64 -18.02
C SER A 3 2.48 -4.92 -17.01
N GLU A 4 2.16 -4.97 -15.72
CA GLU A 4 2.98 -4.42 -14.64
C GLU A 4 4.37 -5.07 -14.66
N ARG A 5 4.44 -6.41 -14.70
CA ARG A 5 5.72 -7.14 -14.82
C ARG A 5 6.51 -6.71 -16.06
N ALA A 6 5.87 -6.59 -17.21
CA ALA A 6 6.56 -6.19 -18.44
C ALA A 6 7.23 -4.81 -18.30
N VAL A 7 6.53 -3.83 -17.72
CA VAL A 7 7.09 -2.49 -17.45
C VAL A 7 8.21 -2.55 -16.42
N LEU A 8 8.03 -3.29 -15.31
CA LEU A 8 9.05 -3.41 -14.27
C LEU A 8 10.33 -4.10 -14.79
N HIS A 9 10.21 -5.18 -15.55
CA HIS A 9 11.36 -5.87 -16.17
C HIS A 9 12.03 -5.01 -17.25
N ALA A 10 11.26 -4.26 -18.05
CA ALA A 10 11.83 -3.33 -19.01
C ALA A 10 12.60 -2.19 -18.31
N TRP A 11 12.07 -1.68 -17.19
CA TRP A 11 12.77 -0.72 -16.35
C TRP A 11 14.06 -1.30 -15.78
N ASP A 12 14.01 -2.53 -15.24
CA ASP A 12 15.16 -3.25 -14.72
C ASP A 12 16.28 -3.40 -15.75
N TYR A 13 15.92 -3.71 -17.00
CA TYR A 13 16.86 -3.79 -18.10
C TYR A 13 17.50 -2.44 -18.42
N ILE A 14 16.72 -1.36 -18.47
CA ILE A 14 17.22 0.00 -18.74
C ILE A 14 18.23 0.43 -17.68
N ARG A 15 17.88 0.27 -16.40
CA ARG A 15 18.73 0.73 -15.30
C ARG A 15 20.05 -0.03 -15.22
N ARG A 16 20.05 -1.35 -15.43
CA ARG A 16 21.25 -2.21 -15.32
C ARG A 16 22.26 -1.97 -16.43
N ASN A 17 21.78 -1.51 -17.59
CA ASN A 17 22.61 -1.21 -18.75
C ASN A 17 22.83 0.29 -18.95
N GLU A 18 22.42 1.13 -17.99
CA GLU A 18 22.55 2.60 -18.02
C GLU A 18 21.96 3.25 -19.29
N LEU A 19 20.87 2.67 -19.83
CA LEU A 19 20.31 3.02 -21.13
C LEU A 19 19.38 4.24 -21.10
N TYR A 20 19.35 5.01 -20.01
CA TYR A 20 18.45 6.15 -19.82
C TYR A 20 18.51 7.19 -20.97
N LYS A 21 19.70 7.40 -21.54
CA LYS A 21 19.95 8.36 -22.62
C LYS A 21 19.72 7.76 -24.03
N ASN A 22 19.50 6.46 -24.14
CA ASN A 22 19.28 5.81 -25.43
C ASN A 22 17.83 6.06 -25.89
N LYS A 23 17.64 7.08 -26.75
CA LYS A 23 16.33 7.51 -27.24
C LYS A 23 15.47 6.37 -27.80
N LYS A 24 16.06 5.39 -28.50
CA LYS A 24 15.30 4.26 -29.08
C LYS A 24 14.74 3.36 -27.99
N ILE A 25 15.56 3.00 -27.01
CA ILE A 25 15.14 2.14 -25.89
C ILE A 25 14.16 2.89 -24.99
N THR A 26 14.45 4.15 -24.66
CA THR A 26 13.58 4.99 -23.85
C THR A 26 12.21 5.20 -24.52
N SER A 27 12.16 5.36 -25.85
CA SER A 27 10.88 5.42 -26.59
C SER A 27 10.07 4.13 -26.45
N ILE A 28 10.70 2.97 -26.61
CA ILE A 28 10.02 1.67 -26.44
C ILE A 28 9.47 1.53 -25.02
N PHE A 29 10.23 1.95 -24.01
CA PHE A 29 9.75 1.94 -22.63
C PHE A 29 8.53 2.85 -22.42
N HIS A 30 8.53 4.05 -23.01
CA HIS A 30 7.37 4.94 -22.95
C HIS A 30 6.14 4.31 -23.60
N ASP A 31 6.30 3.58 -24.71
CA ASP A 31 5.18 2.86 -25.35
C ASP A 31 4.64 1.73 -24.47
N LEU A 32 5.52 0.99 -23.78
CA LEU A 32 5.12 -0.02 -22.78
C LEU A 32 4.40 0.63 -21.60
N TYR A 33 4.93 1.72 -21.06
CA TYR A 33 4.35 2.46 -19.95
C TYR A 33 2.98 3.06 -20.31
N ARG A 34 2.83 3.64 -21.51
CA ARG A 34 1.53 4.09 -22.04
C ARG A 34 0.53 2.96 -22.21
N THR A 35 1.00 1.79 -22.63
CA THR A 35 0.15 0.60 -22.71
C THR A 35 -0.35 0.17 -21.33
N LEU A 36 0.53 0.18 -20.33
CA LEU A 36 0.15 -0.07 -18.93
C LEU A 36 -0.87 0.96 -18.46
N PHE A 37 -0.61 2.25 -18.67
CA PHE A 37 -1.52 3.34 -18.32
C PHE A 37 -2.92 3.10 -18.91
N ARG A 38 -3.01 2.81 -20.22
CA ARG A 38 -4.28 2.51 -20.88
C ARG A 38 -5.00 1.30 -20.28
N ILE A 39 -4.27 0.26 -19.87
CA ILE A 39 -4.88 -0.91 -19.21
C ILE A 39 -5.56 -0.52 -17.89
N TYR A 40 -4.91 0.32 -17.07
CA TYR A 40 -5.51 0.83 -15.83
C TYR A 40 -6.72 1.73 -16.12
N SER A 41 -6.61 2.65 -17.10
CA SER A 41 -7.73 3.48 -17.54
C SER A 41 -8.92 2.65 -18.00
N ASP A 42 -8.70 1.67 -18.88
CA ASP A 42 -9.74 0.79 -19.42
C ASP A 42 -10.38 -0.06 -18.31
N TYR A 43 -9.58 -0.51 -17.34
CA TYR A 43 -10.06 -1.21 -16.16
C TYR A 43 -10.97 -0.29 -15.33
N PHE A 44 -10.51 0.92 -14.98
CA PHE A 44 -11.30 1.89 -14.21
C PHE A 44 -12.62 2.23 -14.90
N ILE A 45 -12.60 2.53 -16.20
CA ILE A 45 -13.80 2.86 -16.99
C ILE A 45 -14.85 1.74 -16.89
N LYS A 46 -14.42 0.48 -16.89
CA LYS A 46 -15.32 -0.68 -16.78
C LYS A 46 -15.90 -0.85 -15.39
N VAL A 47 -15.12 -0.56 -14.34
CA VAL A 47 -15.51 -0.86 -12.96
C VAL A 47 -16.11 0.33 -12.20
N GLN A 48 -15.91 1.56 -12.67
CA GLN A 48 -16.27 2.80 -11.95
C GLN A 48 -17.73 2.81 -11.47
N GLN A 49 -18.68 2.32 -12.26
CA GLN A 49 -20.10 2.33 -11.89
C GLN A 49 -20.37 1.42 -10.68
N HIS A 50 -19.61 0.33 -10.55
CA HIS A 50 -19.72 -0.60 -9.44
C HIS A 50 -19.18 -0.03 -8.12
N CYS A 51 -18.32 1.01 -8.17
CA CYS A 51 -17.84 1.70 -6.97
C CYS A 51 -18.97 2.37 -6.19
N TYR A 52 -20.05 2.75 -6.87
CA TYR A 52 -21.21 3.43 -6.30
C TYR A 52 -22.33 2.46 -5.88
N VAL A 53 -22.12 1.15 -6.04
CA VAL A 53 -23.08 0.11 -5.67
C VAL A 53 -22.58 -0.60 -4.43
N ARG A 54 -23.45 -0.72 -3.42
CA ARG A 54 -23.16 -1.49 -2.19
C ARG A 54 -22.77 -2.92 -2.57
N ASN A 55 -21.58 -3.34 -2.15
CA ASN A 55 -21.01 -4.65 -2.48
C ASN A 55 -20.94 -4.92 -4.01
N GLY A 56 -20.82 -3.88 -4.84
CA GLY A 56 -20.78 -3.98 -6.30
C GLY A 56 -19.65 -4.85 -6.87
N PHE A 57 -18.62 -5.14 -6.08
CA PHE A 57 -17.48 -5.98 -6.45
C PHE A 57 -17.52 -7.40 -5.84
N THR A 58 -18.54 -7.76 -5.06
CA THR A 58 -18.59 -9.07 -4.39
C THR A 58 -19.34 -10.15 -5.17
N GLY A 59 -19.87 -9.83 -6.36
CA GLY A 59 -20.91 -10.64 -7.03
C GLY A 59 -20.61 -12.13 -7.31
N TYR A 60 -19.33 -12.53 -7.42
CA TYR A 60 -18.96 -13.93 -7.68
C TYR A 60 -18.22 -14.61 -6.52
N GLY A 61 -17.91 -13.89 -5.44
CA GLY A 61 -17.27 -14.47 -4.27
C GLY A 61 -18.21 -15.47 -3.59
N ARG A 62 -17.73 -16.68 -3.30
CA ARG A 62 -18.56 -17.69 -2.61
C ARG A 62 -18.36 -17.67 -1.10
N HIS A 63 -17.31 -16.98 -0.64
CA HIS A 63 -16.92 -16.91 0.76
C HIS A 63 -16.31 -15.55 1.12
N SER A 64 -16.49 -15.10 2.37
CA SER A 64 -16.00 -13.80 2.87
C SER A 64 -14.50 -13.60 2.67
N ILE A 65 -13.72 -14.68 2.75
CA ILE A 65 -12.27 -14.67 2.48
C ILE A 65 -11.99 -14.22 1.05
N GLU A 66 -12.59 -14.86 0.05
CA GLU A 66 -12.38 -14.51 -1.35
C GLU A 66 -12.86 -13.10 -1.65
N GLU A 67 -14.00 -12.71 -1.07
CA GLU A 67 -14.52 -11.34 -1.18
C GLU A 67 -13.53 -10.32 -0.62
N ASN A 68 -12.96 -10.58 0.56
CA ASN A 68 -11.96 -9.70 1.17
C ASN A 68 -10.72 -9.55 0.27
N LEU A 69 -10.16 -10.66 -0.19
CA LEU A 69 -8.97 -10.64 -1.05
C LEU A 69 -9.24 -9.90 -2.36
N ASN A 70 -10.42 -10.11 -2.97
CA ASN A 70 -10.83 -9.38 -4.17
C ASN A 70 -11.01 -7.89 -3.90
N ILE A 71 -11.54 -7.51 -2.73
CA ILE A 71 -11.71 -6.10 -2.37
C ILE A 71 -10.35 -5.41 -2.29
N PHE A 72 -9.37 -6.00 -1.62
CA PHE A 72 -8.03 -5.39 -1.54
C PHE A 72 -7.32 -5.40 -2.91
N GLU A 73 -7.50 -6.42 -3.74
CA GLU A 73 -7.00 -6.43 -5.12
C GLU A 73 -7.54 -5.25 -5.94
N HIS A 74 -8.86 -4.99 -5.86
CA HIS A 74 -9.51 -3.86 -6.53
C HIS A 74 -9.09 -2.51 -5.94
N LEU A 75 -8.91 -2.43 -4.61
CA LEU A 75 -8.37 -1.25 -3.92
C LEU A 75 -7.02 -0.83 -4.51
N GLY A 76 -6.08 -1.78 -4.64
CA GLY A 76 -4.77 -1.50 -5.24
C GLY A 76 -4.88 -0.98 -6.68
N PHE A 77 -5.73 -1.60 -7.51
CA PHE A 77 -5.91 -1.13 -8.90
C PHE A 77 -6.51 0.28 -8.98
N LEU A 78 -7.53 0.59 -8.17
CA LEU A 78 -8.15 1.91 -8.15
C LEU A 78 -7.16 2.98 -7.67
N SER A 79 -6.45 2.71 -6.59
CA SER A 79 -5.43 3.61 -6.02
C SER A 79 -4.29 3.88 -7.00
N LEU A 80 -3.73 2.83 -7.62
CA LEU A 80 -2.67 2.97 -8.62
C LEU A 80 -3.16 3.69 -9.89
N THR A 81 -4.41 3.50 -10.30
CA THR A 81 -4.98 4.28 -11.42
C THR A 81 -4.97 5.77 -11.08
N GLY A 82 -5.44 6.14 -9.87
CA GLY A 82 -5.42 7.51 -9.40
C GLY A 82 -4.01 8.12 -9.36
N LEU A 83 -3.05 7.39 -8.79
CA LEU A 83 -1.64 7.81 -8.74
C LEU A 83 -1.02 7.96 -10.13
N LEU A 84 -1.35 7.06 -11.07
CA LEU A 84 -0.90 7.15 -12.46
C LEU A 84 -1.39 8.45 -13.11
N TYR A 85 -2.68 8.76 -13.02
CA TYR A 85 -3.25 10.00 -13.57
C TYR A 85 -2.65 11.25 -12.92
N LEU A 86 -2.52 11.24 -11.59
CA LEU A 86 -1.96 12.35 -10.83
C LEU A 86 -0.50 12.62 -11.21
N PHE A 87 0.35 11.60 -11.15
CA PHE A 87 1.78 11.76 -11.43
C PHE A 87 2.05 12.06 -12.90
N GLN A 88 1.35 11.39 -13.82
CA GLN A 88 1.49 11.69 -15.25
C GLN A 88 1.00 13.11 -15.58
N GLY A 89 -0.15 13.51 -15.03
CA GLY A 89 -0.66 14.87 -15.18
C GLY A 89 0.30 15.93 -14.63
N GLY A 90 0.97 15.66 -13.51
CA GLY A 90 2.01 16.52 -12.97
C GLY A 90 3.25 16.63 -13.87
N VAL A 91 3.75 15.49 -14.39
CA VAL A 91 4.91 15.44 -15.29
C VAL A 91 4.63 16.13 -16.63
N GLU A 92 3.46 15.88 -17.22
CA GLU A 92 3.06 16.44 -18.52
C GLU A 92 2.44 17.84 -18.41
N LYS A 93 2.18 18.31 -17.18
CA LYS A 93 1.41 19.54 -16.89
C LYS A 93 0.02 19.52 -17.53
N ASP A 94 -0.59 18.33 -17.56
CA ASP A 94 -1.92 18.10 -18.11
C ASP A 94 -2.99 18.26 -17.01
N ALA A 95 -3.70 19.39 -17.04
CA ALA A 95 -4.78 19.69 -16.11
C ALA A 95 -5.99 18.75 -16.26
N GLY A 96 -6.19 18.16 -17.45
CA GLY A 96 -7.24 17.16 -17.69
C GLY A 96 -6.96 15.88 -16.93
N MET A 97 -5.73 15.37 -16.97
CA MET A 97 -5.35 14.18 -16.21
C MET A 97 -5.43 14.40 -14.69
N ILE A 98 -5.05 15.60 -14.22
CA ILE A 98 -5.21 15.97 -12.81
C ILE A 98 -6.69 15.97 -12.42
N LYS A 99 -7.57 16.54 -13.27
CA LYS A 99 -9.01 16.50 -13.04
C LYS A 99 -9.57 15.06 -13.03
N ASP A 100 -9.11 14.21 -13.94
CA ASP A 100 -9.51 12.80 -13.97
C ASP A 100 -9.07 12.07 -12.68
N SER A 101 -7.91 12.41 -12.11
CA SER A 101 -7.50 11.87 -10.81
C SER A 101 -8.47 12.25 -9.69
N GLN A 102 -9.06 13.45 -9.72
CA GLN A 102 -10.12 13.82 -8.77
C GLN A 102 -11.39 12.95 -8.95
N THR A 103 -11.80 12.66 -10.20
CA THR A 103 -12.93 11.75 -10.43
C THR A 103 -12.63 10.33 -9.94
N ILE A 104 -11.39 9.87 -10.09
CA ILE A 104 -10.97 8.56 -9.58
C ILE A 104 -10.98 8.54 -8.04
N SER A 105 -10.61 9.63 -7.36
CA SER A 105 -10.65 9.71 -5.89
C SER A 105 -12.07 9.64 -5.35
N GLU A 106 -13.03 10.33 -5.97
CA GLU A 106 -14.46 10.26 -5.64
C GLU A 106 -15.01 8.83 -5.79
N ALA A 107 -14.60 8.14 -6.85
CA ALA A 107 -14.96 6.75 -7.09
C ALA A 107 -14.32 5.81 -6.05
N LEU A 108 -13.06 6.02 -5.68
CA LEU A 108 -12.37 5.25 -4.64
C LEU A 108 -13.01 5.44 -3.26
N ILE A 109 -13.37 6.67 -2.88
CA ILE A 109 -14.10 6.94 -1.64
C ILE A 109 -15.45 6.23 -1.65
N SER A 110 -16.17 6.31 -2.76
CA SER A 110 -17.45 5.62 -2.93
C SER A 110 -17.29 4.10 -2.83
N TYR A 111 -16.24 3.56 -3.45
CA TYR A 111 -15.88 2.15 -3.37
C TYR A 111 -15.68 1.71 -1.91
N LEU A 112 -14.86 2.43 -1.14
CA LEU A 112 -14.58 2.12 0.26
C LEU A 112 -15.82 2.23 1.15
N LYS A 113 -16.68 3.23 0.92
CA LYS A 113 -17.97 3.37 1.65
C LYS A 113 -18.94 2.24 1.35
N ASN A 114 -18.92 1.71 0.13
CA ASN A 114 -19.83 0.67 -0.32
C ASN A 114 -19.35 -0.76 -0.03
N HIS A 115 -18.09 -0.93 0.40
CA HIS A 115 -17.46 -2.23 0.67
C HIS A 115 -16.81 -2.22 2.05
N LEU A 116 -17.63 -2.33 3.11
CA LEU A 116 -17.15 -2.26 4.50
C LEU A 116 -16.07 -3.29 4.84
N ALA A 117 -15.96 -4.39 4.10
CA ALA A 117 -14.87 -5.34 4.26
C ALA A 117 -13.48 -4.73 3.98
N SER A 118 -13.38 -3.56 3.33
CA SER A 118 -12.14 -2.78 3.22
C SER A 118 -11.63 -2.26 4.57
N GLN A 119 -12.48 -2.25 5.60
CA GLN A 119 -12.12 -1.92 6.98
C GLN A 119 -11.60 -3.15 7.76
N SER A 120 -11.61 -4.35 7.16
CA SER A 120 -11.23 -5.59 7.83
C SER A 120 -10.18 -6.35 7.01
N PRO A 121 -8.93 -5.88 6.91
CA PRO A 121 -7.88 -6.60 6.18
C PRO A 121 -7.65 -7.99 6.75
N TYR A 122 -7.55 -9.01 5.89
CA TYR A 122 -7.26 -10.39 6.30
C TYR A 122 -5.77 -10.75 6.21
N TYR A 123 -4.99 -9.97 5.49
CA TYR A 123 -3.53 -10.12 5.42
C TYR A 123 -2.85 -8.89 6.01
N ASP A 124 -1.79 -9.10 6.78
CA ASP A 124 -0.95 -7.99 7.22
C ASP A 124 -0.35 -7.27 6.00
N GLY A 125 -0.02 -8.03 4.94
CA GLY A 125 0.44 -7.48 3.67
C GLY A 125 -0.56 -6.57 2.95
N HIS A 126 -1.86 -6.56 3.28
CA HIS A 126 -2.82 -5.61 2.69
C HIS A 126 -2.44 -4.15 2.98
N ILE A 127 -1.51 -3.90 3.91
CA ILE A 127 -0.92 -2.59 4.12
C ILE A 127 -0.31 -1.97 2.85
N ILE A 128 0.07 -2.78 1.86
CA ILE A 128 0.55 -2.29 0.56
C ILE A 128 -0.56 -1.52 -0.16
N GLU A 129 -1.69 -2.18 -0.44
CA GLU A 129 -2.83 -1.56 -1.10
C GLU A 129 -3.46 -0.44 -0.25
N ILE A 130 -3.46 -0.58 1.07
CA ILE A 130 -3.92 0.47 1.99
C ILE A 130 -3.01 1.71 1.88
N SER A 131 -1.70 1.54 1.84
CA SER A 131 -0.76 2.65 1.72
C SER A 131 -0.84 3.34 0.36
N GLU A 132 -1.09 2.59 -0.72
CA GLU A 132 -1.37 3.17 -2.04
C GLU A 132 -2.62 4.05 -2.01
N ALA A 133 -3.69 3.59 -1.34
CA ALA A 133 -4.93 4.34 -1.19
C ALA A 133 -4.75 5.60 -0.34
N ILE A 134 -4.08 5.48 0.82
CA ILE A 134 -3.79 6.62 1.70
C ILE A 134 -2.94 7.65 0.97
N LEU A 135 -1.87 7.22 0.27
CA LEU A 135 -1.03 8.13 -0.50
C LEU A 135 -1.88 8.90 -1.53
N PHE A 136 -2.65 8.18 -2.35
CA PHE A 136 -3.47 8.81 -3.38
C PHE A 136 -4.48 9.80 -2.80
N LEU A 137 -5.27 9.38 -1.83
CA LEU A 137 -6.29 10.22 -1.19
C LEU A 137 -5.66 11.41 -0.46
N SER A 138 -4.47 11.25 0.12
CA SER A 138 -3.75 12.35 0.77
C SER A 138 -3.33 13.42 -0.22
N CYS A 139 -2.90 13.03 -1.44
CA CYS A 139 -2.60 13.96 -2.51
C CYS A 139 -3.84 14.71 -3.01
N MET A 140 -5.03 14.13 -2.84
CA MET A 140 -6.33 14.74 -3.18
C MET A 140 -6.92 15.56 -2.04
N GLY A 141 -6.26 15.61 -0.88
CA GLY A 141 -6.70 16.40 0.27
C GLY A 141 -7.81 15.76 1.11
N GLU A 142 -8.08 14.46 0.95
CA GLU A 142 -9.20 13.73 1.56
C GLU A 142 -8.89 13.28 3.01
N LYS A 143 -8.33 14.18 3.83
CA LYS A 143 -7.78 13.86 5.15
C LYS A 143 -8.84 13.29 6.11
N GLU A 144 -10.02 13.92 6.19
CA GLU A 144 -11.07 13.50 7.13
C GLU A 144 -11.56 12.09 6.82
N PHE A 145 -11.67 11.74 5.53
CA PHE A 145 -12.05 10.40 5.13
C PHE A 145 -10.98 9.37 5.49
N ILE A 146 -9.70 9.68 5.24
CA ILE A 146 -8.58 8.79 5.60
C ILE A 146 -8.56 8.54 7.11
N GLU A 147 -8.67 9.60 7.93
CA GLU A 147 -8.65 9.48 9.38
C GLU A 147 -9.78 8.57 9.89
N SER A 148 -11.00 8.77 9.40
CA SER A 148 -12.14 7.92 9.72
C SER A 148 -11.91 6.48 9.28
N TRP A 149 -11.38 6.25 8.08
CA TRP A 149 -11.15 4.90 7.56
C TRP A 149 -10.08 4.14 8.36
N ILE A 150 -8.97 4.80 8.74
CA ILE A 150 -7.94 4.19 9.60
C ILE A 150 -8.53 3.86 10.97
N THR A 151 -9.29 4.79 11.57
CA THR A 151 -9.95 4.58 12.87
C THR A 151 -10.87 3.35 12.86
N GLU A 152 -11.74 3.25 11.86
CA GLU A 152 -12.63 2.10 11.71
C GLU A 152 -11.83 0.81 11.50
N MET A 153 -10.79 0.83 10.67
CA MET A 153 -9.96 -0.35 10.41
C MET A 153 -9.30 -0.88 11.69
N VAL A 154 -8.71 -0.01 12.49
CA VAL A 154 -8.04 -0.38 13.75
C VAL A 154 -9.03 -0.95 14.76
N ASN A 155 -10.21 -0.34 14.87
CA ASN A 155 -11.29 -0.86 15.72
C ASN A 155 -11.76 -2.24 15.25
N GLN A 156 -11.91 -2.44 13.94
CA GLN A 156 -12.33 -3.73 13.38
C GLN A 156 -11.27 -4.82 13.57
N ILE A 157 -9.98 -4.50 13.43
CA ILE A 157 -8.89 -5.44 13.71
C ILE A 157 -8.94 -5.86 15.19
N ALA A 158 -9.06 -4.90 16.11
CA ALA A 158 -9.16 -5.18 17.54
C ALA A 158 -10.38 -6.04 17.88
N PHE A 159 -11.56 -5.69 17.35
CA PHE A 159 -12.79 -6.46 17.57
C PHE A 159 -12.69 -7.87 16.99
N SER A 160 -12.21 -8.01 15.76
CA SER A 160 -12.11 -9.30 15.07
C SER A 160 -11.15 -10.25 15.80
N PHE A 161 -10.01 -9.75 16.26
CA PHE A 161 -9.06 -10.58 17.02
C PHE A 161 -9.58 -10.95 18.42
N ASN A 162 -10.11 -9.98 19.19
CA ASN A 162 -10.44 -10.23 20.60
C ASN A 162 -11.80 -10.88 20.79
N ASN A 163 -12.81 -10.47 20.02
CA ASN A 163 -14.18 -10.89 20.22
C ASN A 163 -14.58 -12.04 19.29
N MET A 164 -14.09 -12.04 18.06
CA MET A 164 -14.43 -13.08 17.09
C MET A 164 -13.39 -14.20 17.04
N GLY A 165 -12.13 -13.89 17.25
CA GLY A 165 -11.01 -14.83 17.10
C GLY A 165 -10.74 -15.24 15.65
N GLN A 166 -11.27 -14.49 14.69
CA GLN A 166 -11.21 -14.75 13.25
C GLN A 166 -11.42 -13.43 12.47
N ASN A 167 -11.19 -13.43 11.17
CA ASN A 167 -11.37 -12.30 10.24
C ASN A 167 -10.50 -11.08 10.55
N PHE A 168 -9.31 -11.30 11.10
CA PHE A 168 -8.29 -10.28 11.36
C PHE A 168 -7.05 -10.52 10.45
N PRO A 169 -6.13 -9.54 10.33
CA PRO A 169 -4.96 -9.69 9.47
C PRO A 169 -4.07 -10.82 9.96
N ILE A 170 -3.62 -11.73 9.10
CA ILE A 170 -2.63 -12.74 9.48
C ILE A 170 -1.25 -12.39 8.93
N GLN A 171 -0.20 -12.67 9.70
CA GLN A 171 1.19 -12.34 9.36
C GLN A 171 1.77 -13.19 8.21
N SER A 172 1.22 -14.38 7.97
CA SER A 172 1.76 -15.34 7.00
C SER A 172 1.36 -15.03 5.56
N ASP A 173 0.37 -14.16 5.35
CA ASP A 173 -0.24 -13.86 4.06
C ASP A 173 -0.63 -15.13 3.25
N SER A 174 -0.93 -16.23 3.95
CA SER A 174 -1.23 -17.53 3.35
C SER A 174 -2.73 -17.78 3.28
N PHE A 175 -3.22 -18.14 2.09
CA PHE A 175 -4.63 -18.50 1.92
C PHE A 175 -5.01 -19.73 2.75
N ASP A 176 -4.14 -20.72 2.82
CA ASP A 176 -4.36 -21.94 3.62
C ASP A 176 -4.48 -21.61 5.11
N ASP A 177 -3.73 -20.61 5.58
CA ASP A 177 -3.81 -20.16 6.97
C ASP A 177 -5.11 -19.40 7.25
N LEU A 178 -5.60 -18.61 6.29
CA LEU A 178 -6.92 -17.99 6.40
C LEU A 178 -8.03 -19.04 6.46
N VAL A 179 -7.95 -20.10 5.66
CA VAL A 179 -8.92 -21.20 5.73
C VAL A 179 -8.78 -21.94 7.06
N ALA A 180 -7.56 -22.22 7.51
CA ALA A 180 -7.29 -22.87 8.78
C ALA A 180 -7.85 -22.10 9.98
N LEU A 181 -7.73 -20.77 9.96
CA LEU A 181 -8.25 -19.88 11.00
C LEU A 181 -9.78 -19.72 10.94
N ASN A 182 -10.31 -19.31 9.77
CA ASN A 182 -11.68 -18.79 9.65
C ASN A 182 -12.72 -19.87 9.32
N VAL A 183 -12.29 -21.06 8.87
CA VAL A 183 -13.21 -22.12 8.45
C VAL A 183 -12.97 -23.39 9.26
N ALA A 184 -11.73 -23.86 9.32
CA ALA A 184 -11.40 -25.13 9.96
C ALA A 184 -11.22 -25.01 11.48
N GLY A 185 -10.83 -23.84 11.98
CA GLY A 185 -10.49 -23.63 13.39
C GLY A 185 -9.28 -24.44 13.85
N THR A 186 -8.35 -24.75 12.94
CA THR A 186 -7.22 -25.65 13.19
C THR A 186 -5.92 -24.95 13.55
N LYS A 187 -5.87 -23.61 13.48
CA LYS A 187 -4.73 -22.79 13.92
C LYS A 187 -5.19 -21.80 14.98
N ALA A 188 -4.35 -21.57 15.98
CA ALA A 188 -4.62 -20.58 17.02
C ALA A 188 -4.45 -19.16 16.44
N LYS A 189 -5.27 -18.22 16.91
CA LYS A 189 -5.22 -16.83 16.43
C LYS A 189 -3.92 -16.14 16.80
N GLU A 190 -3.36 -16.49 17.97
CA GLU A 190 -2.11 -15.94 18.49
C GLU A 190 -0.92 -16.30 17.59
N GLU A 191 -0.85 -17.54 17.10
CA GLU A 191 0.21 -18.03 16.19
C GLU A 191 0.21 -17.29 14.83
N LEU A 192 -0.93 -16.71 14.43
CA LEU A 192 -1.10 -16.04 13.15
C LEU A 192 -0.98 -14.51 13.27
N PHE A 193 -0.74 -13.97 14.47
CA PHE A 193 -0.65 -12.52 14.73
C PHE A 193 0.55 -12.13 15.61
N GLU A 194 1.69 -12.80 15.46
CA GLU A 194 2.89 -12.52 16.26
C GLU A 194 3.69 -11.30 15.74
N LEU A 195 3.51 -10.92 14.47
CA LEU A 195 4.21 -9.84 13.80
C LEU A 195 3.21 -8.99 13.01
N SER A 196 3.42 -7.67 12.99
CA SER A 196 2.65 -6.78 12.14
C SER A 196 3.50 -5.67 11.52
N THR A 197 3.35 -5.49 10.22
CA THR A 197 3.75 -4.30 9.47
C THR A 197 2.58 -3.34 9.29
N LEU A 198 1.35 -3.85 9.29
CA LEU A 198 0.14 -3.05 9.08
C LEU A 198 -0.06 -2.00 10.17
N LEU A 199 -0.07 -2.40 11.44
CA LEU A 199 -0.32 -1.50 12.57
C LEU A 199 0.71 -0.36 12.68
N PRO A 200 2.05 -0.61 12.62
CA PRO A 200 3.02 0.48 12.72
C PRO A 200 3.01 1.40 11.49
N ILE A 201 2.74 0.89 10.29
CA ILE A 201 2.64 1.74 9.10
C ILE A 201 1.38 2.61 9.15
N LEU A 202 0.23 2.09 9.63
CA LEU A 202 -0.96 2.92 9.90
C LEU A 202 -0.65 4.03 10.93
N ALA A 203 0.08 3.69 12.00
CA ALA A 203 0.50 4.67 12.99
C ALA A 203 1.40 5.76 12.36
N HIS A 204 2.36 5.38 11.51
CA HIS A 204 3.19 6.33 10.78
C HIS A 204 2.39 7.21 9.81
N TRP A 205 1.37 6.67 9.14
CA TRP A 205 0.46 7.49 8.32
C TRP A 205 -0.31 8.51 9.16
N CYS A 206 -0.80 8.12 10.34
CA CYS A 206 -1.44 9.07 11.27
C CYS A 206 -0.49 10.21 11.66
N LEU A 207 0.77 9.92 11.97
CA LEU A 207 1.75 10.96 12.29
C LEU A 207 2.01 11.89 11.11
N ASN A 208 2.23 11.34 9.91
CA ASN A 208 2.48 12.12 8.71
C ASN A 208 1.31 13.06 8.35
N LEU A 209 0.08 12.59 8.56
CA LEU A 209 -1.14 13.33 8.23
C LEU A 209 -1.69 14.18 9.39
N GLU A 210 -1.05 14.13 10.56
CA GLU A 210 -1.38 14.85 11.80
C GLU A 210 -2.66 14.36 12.49
N PHE A 211 -2.98 13.07 12.38
CA PHE A 211 -4.14 12.41 13.02
C PHE A 211 -3.81 11.94 14.44
N GLU A 212 -3.58 12.88 15.37
CA GLU A 212 -3.16 12.58 16.74
C GLU A 212 -4.09 11.60 17.48
N ASN A 213 -5.42 11.75 17.31
CA ASN A 213 -6.39 10.89 17.97
C ASN A 213 -6.33 9.45 17.45
N SER A 214 -6.21 9.30 16.13
CA SER A 214 -6.07 7.99 15.49
C SER A 214 -4.75 7.31 15.87
N TYR A 215 -3.65 8.07 15.96
CA TYR A 215 -2.37 7.54 16.47
C TYR A 215 -2.50 7.01 17.91
N LYS A 216 -3.10 7.81 18.81
CA LYS A 216 -3.35 7.42 20.21
C LYS A 216 -4.24 6.18 20.30
N LEU A 217 -5.26 6.06 19.45
CA LEU A 217 -6.10 4.88 19.36
C LEU A 217 -5.29 3.63 18.97
N ILE A 218 -4.47 3.70 17.93
CA ILE A 218 -3.62 2.58 17.49
C ILE A 218 -2.71 2.13 18.62
N LYS A 219 -2.02 3.08 19.27
CA LYS A 219 -1.16 2.82 20.42
C LYS A 219 -1.91 2.08 21.54
N GLN A 220 -3.07 2.59 21.95
CA GLN A 220 -3.90 1.97 22.99
C GLN A 220 -4.38 0.56 22.59
N VAL A 221 -4.75 0.35 21.34
CA VAL A 221 -5.18 -0.95 20.82
C VAL A 221 -4.02 -1.94 20.84
N VAL A 222 -2.83 -1.54 20.39
CA VAL A 222 -1.62 -2.38 20.44
C VAL A 222 -1.30 -2.77 21.87
N GLU A 223 -1.17 -1.79 22.78
CA GLU A 223 -0.81 -2.04 24.18
C GLU A 223 -1.81 -2.95 24.90
N LYS A 224 -3.11 -2.78 24.63
CA LYS A 224 -4.17 -3.50 25.32
C LYS A 224 -4.42 -4.90 24.77
N PHE A 225 -4.37 -5.05 23.44
CA PHE A 225 -4.86 -6.25 22.77
C PHE A 225 -3.78 -7.05 22.06
N PHE A 226 -2.65 -6.43 21.74
CA PHE A 226 -1.56 -7.04 21.00
C PHE A 226 -0.20 -6.89 21.71
N PRO A 227 -0.11 -7.12 23.04
CA PRO A 227 1.14 -6.87 23.78
C PRO A 227 2.31 -7.75 23.34
N GLU A 228 2.04 -8.92 22.79
CA GLU A 228 3.05 -9.86 22.29
C GLU A 228 3.31 -9.71 20.77
N CYS A 229 2.58 -8.83 20.08
CA CYS A 229 2.76 -8.61 18.65
C CYS A 229 3.99 -7.72 18.40
N ILE A 230 4.97 -8.24 17.68
CA ILE A 230 6.17 -7.50 17.31
C ILE A 230 5.83 -6.61 16.11
N LEU A 231 5.79 -5.30 16.36
CA LEU A 231 5.65 -4.32 15.30
C LEU A 231 6.97 -4.15 14.56
N GLN A 232 6.90 -4.06 13.23
CA GLN A 232 8.10 -3.91 12.40
C GLN A 232 7.86 -3.01 11.17
N ILE A 233 8.87 -2.22 10.82
CA ILE A 233 8.90 -1.48 9.55
C ILE A 233 10.20 -1.79 8.82
N TRP A 234 10.07 -2.19 7.56
CA TRP A 234 11.20 -2.42 6.66
C TRP A 234 11.68 -1.11 6.03
N TYR A 235 12.99 -0.94 5.96
CA TYR A 235 13.66 0.18 5.35
C TYR A 235 14.66 -0.28 4.29
N PRO A 236 14.67 0.34 3.10
CA PRO A 236 15.53 -0.09 2.01
C PRO A 236 17.00 0.33 2.20
N ASP A 237 17.90 -0.44 1.60
CA ASP A 237 19.33 -0.16 1.52
C ASP A 237 19.80 -0.06 0.05
N THR A 238 21.12 -0.01 -0.16
CA THR A 238 21.75 0.07 -1.48
C THR A 238 21.54 -1.18 -2.34
N GLU A 239 21.14 -2.31 -1.76
CA GLU A 239 20.86 -3.56 -2.47
C GLU A 239 19.40 -3.66 -2.92
N THR A 240 18.49 -2.91 -2.29
CA THR A 240 17.04 -2.93 -2.58
C THR A 240 16.75 -2.76 -4.05
N GLU A 241 17.32 -1.74 -4.71
CA GLU A 241 17.00 -1.47 -6.10
C GLU A 241 17.40 -2.62 -7.05
N LYS A 242 18.40 -3.42 -6.68
CA LYS A 242 18.82 -4.60 -7.47
C LYS A 242 17.70 -5.64 -7.57
N GLN A 243 16.77 -5.67 -6.61
CA GLN A 243 15.69 -6.65 -6.52
C GLN A 243 14.30 -6.05 -6.77
N LEU A 244 14.10 -4.77 -6.46
CA LEU A 244 12.81 -4.07 -6.46
C LEU A 244 11.93 -4.36 -7.68
N TYR A 245 12.48 -4.29 -8.89
CA TYR A 245 11.69 -4.41 -10.13
C TYR A 245 11.57 -5.84 -10.69
N ILE A 246 12.15 -6.84 -10.02
CA ILE A 246 12.17 -8.24 -10.52
C ILE A 246 11.60 -9.26 -9.53
N LYS A 247 11.57 -8.95 -8.22
CA LYS A 247 11.07 -9.85 -7.17
C LYS A 247 10.85 -9.08 -5.86
N ASN A 248 10.38 -9.79 -4.84
CA ASN A 248 10.23 -9.22 -3.50
C ASN A 248 11.59 -8.78 -2.95
N ALA A 249 11.73 -7.50 -2.63
CA ALA A 249 12.96 -6.93 -2.09
C ALA A 249 13.02 -6.91 -0.55
N SER A 250 12.06 -7.48 0.17
CA SER A 250 12.04 -7.54 1.64
C SER A 250 13.26 -8.21 2.27
N ARG A 251 14.04 -8.97 1.48
CA ARG A 251 15.29 -9.63 1.93
C ARG A 251 16.53 -8.74 1.82
N THR A 252 16.40 -7.51 1.35
CA THR A 252 17.45 -6.48 1.44
C THR A 252 17.07 -5.52 2.57
N GLY A 253 17.89 -4.49 2.81
CA GLY A 253 17.52 -3.45 3.75
C GLY A 253 17.70 -3.86 5.21
N ALA A 254 17.09 -3.07 6.08
CA ALA A 254 17.04 -3.30 7.51
C ALA A 254 15.59 -3.23 7.99
N VAL A 255 15.30 -3.85 9.13
CA VAL A 255 13.98 -3.80 9.76
C VAL A 255 14.14 -3.11 11.10
N ASP A 256 13.31 -2.11 11.35
CA ASP A 256 13.14 -1.53 12.69
C ASP A 256 12.16 -2.41 13.47
N ALA A 257 12.70 -3.29 14.31
CA ALA A 257 11.94 -4.22 15.14
C ALA A 257 12.71 -4.57 16.44
N PRO A 258 12.03 -4.75 17.59
CA PRO A 258 10.64 -4.39 17.81
C PRO A 258 10.46 -2.85 17.78
N MET A 259 9.45 -2.39 17.05
CA MET A 259 9.07 -0.98 17.01
C MET A 259 8.09 -0.67 18.14
N GLU A 260 8.37 0.38 18.90
CA GLU A 260 7.48 0.86 19.96
C GLU A 260 6.72 2.10 19.48
N LEU A 261 5.41 2.14 19.77
CA LEU A 261 4.57 3.30 19.52
C LEU A 261 4.64 4.26 20.72
N VAL A 262 5.63 5.15 20.69
CA VAL A 262 5.91 6.14 21.74
C VAL A 262 5.56 7.55 21.29
N ASP A 263 5.51 8.51 22.22
CA ASP A 263 5.10 9.88 21.88
C ASP A 263 6.21 10.65 21.12
N ASP A 264 7.47 10.26 21.27
CA ASP A 264 8.66 10.83 20.61
C ASP A 264 9.13 10.04 19.37
N ILE A 265 8.25 9.22 18.79
CA ILE A 265 8.53 8.34 17.64
C ILE A 265 9.12 9.08 16.42
N ASN A 266 8.86 10.39 16.26
CA ASN A 266 9.45 11.21 15.20
C ASN A 266 10.99 11.21 15.24
N ASP A 267 11.59 11.26 16.43
CA ASP A 267 13.05 11.21 16.59
C ASP A 267 13.62 9.84 16.20
N ARG A 268 12.86 8.77 16.46
CA ARG A 268 13.21 7.41 16.02
C ARG A 268 13.15 7.30 14.49
N ILE A 269 12.08 7.79 13.86
CA ILE A 269 11.94 7.83 12.40
C ILE A 269 13.13 8.56 11.77
N LEU A 270 13.46 9.75 12.27
CA LEU A 270 14.60 10.54 11.80
C LEU A 270 15.93 9.79 11.92
N LYS A 271 16.17 9.12 13.04
CA LYS A 271 17.40 8.33 13.25
C LYS A 271 17.49 7.15 12.29
N VAL A 272 16.39 6.44 12.06
CA VAL A 272 16.38 5.31 11.12
C VAL A 272 16.60 5.83 9.71
N GLN A 273 15.87 6.85 9.28
CA GLN A 273 15.97 7.42 7.92
C GLN A 273 17.39 7.89 7.57
N LYS A 274 18.14 8.48 8.51
CA LYS A 274 19.55 8.88 8.31
C LYS A 274 20.47 7.73 7.90
N ASN A 275 20.10 6.49 8.22
CA ASN A 275 20.87 5.29 7.91
C ASN A 275 20.29 4.51 6.71
N THR A 276 19.31 5.08 6.01
CA THR A 276 18.63 4.45 4.86
C THR A 276 18.96 5.19 3.57
N ILE A 277 18.69 4.56 2.43
CA ILE A 277 18.93 5.20 1.14
C ILE A 277 17.97 6.37 0.90
N SER A 278 18.47 7.43 0.27
CA SER A 278 17.63 8.57 -0.15
C SER A 278 16.70 8.19 -1.30
N ILE A 279 15.54 8.85 -1.39
CA ILE A 279 14.58 8.70 -2.49
C ILE A 279 15.24 8.87 -3.88
N ASP A 280 16.23 9.76 -4.01
CA ASP A 280 16.95 10.04 -5.26
C ASP A 280 17.84 8.89 -5.74
N THR A 281 18.07 7.89 -4.88
CA THR A 281 18.79 6.66 -5.27
C THR A 281 17.91 5.71 -6.07
N ILE A 282 16.58 5.85 -5.98
CA ILE A 282 15.64 5.03 -6.77
C ILE A 282 15.58 5.59 -8.19
N SER A 283 16.15 4.86 -9.14
CA SER A 283 16.29 5.26 -10.54
C SER A 283 14.95 5.63 -11.18
N SER A 284 13.85 4.90 -10.90
CA SER A 284 12.55 5.22 -11.50
C SER A 284 12.06 6.60 -11.08
N ILE A 285 12.19 6.93 -9.79
CA ILE A 285 11.79 8.23 -9.26
C ILE A 285 12.64 9.33 -9.89
N LYS A 286 13.97 9.15 -9.89
CA LYS A 286 14.93 10.08 -10.51
C LYS A 286 14.67 10.35 -12.00
N GLN A 287 14.12 9.36 -12.71
CA GLN A 287 13.82 9.45 -14.14
C GLN A 287 12.37 9.85 -14.44
N GLY A 288 11.58 10.25 -13.44
CA GLY A 288 10.22 10.76 -13.63
C GLY A 288 9.12 9.69 -13.66
N PHE A 289 9.40 8.49 -13.15
CA PHE A 289 8.43 7.39 -13.01
C PHE A 289 8.22 7.01 -11.54
N PRO A 290 7.68 7.92 -10.71
CA PRO A 290 7.56 7.72 -9.26
C PRO A 290 6.56 6.63 -8.85
N VAL A 291 5.73 6.13 -9.78
CA VAL A 291 4.74 5.08 -9.52
C VAL A 291 5.33 3.66 -9.59
N LEU A 292 6.47 3.46 -10.28
CA LEU A 292 7.03 2.11 -10.48
C LEU A 292 7.36 1.37 -9.18
N PRO A 293 7.90 2.01 -8.12
CA PRO A 293 8.12 1.32 -6.85
C PRO A 293 6.83 0.88 -6.15
N MET A 294 5.71 1.61 -6.33
CA MET A 294 4.40 1.16 -5.83
C MET A 294 3.90 -0.06 -6.61
N ILE A 295 3.95 0.01 -7.95
CA ILE A 295 3.60 -1.14 -8.80
C ILE A 295 4.47 -2.36 -8.45
N ALA A 296 5.76 -2.16 -8.16
CA ALA A 296 6.66 -3.22 -7.70
C ALA A 296 6.25 -3.79 -6.34
N SER A 297 5.89 -2.92 -5.39
CA SER A 297 5.42 -3.30 -4.05
C SER A 297 4.19 -4.20 -4.16
N ARG A 298 3.18 -3.78 -4.93
CA ARG A 298 1.99 -4.59 -5.17
C ARG A 298 2.26 -5.87 -5.95
N GLN A 299 3.04 -5.81 -7.04
CA GLN A 299 3.30 -6.95 -7.91
C GLN A 299 4.17 -8.03 -7.26
N TYR A 300 5.12 -7.65 -6.42
CA TYR A 300 6.06 -8.59 -5.79
C TYR A 300 5.91 -8.73 -4.28
N ARG A 301 4.95 -8.01 -3.68
CA ARG A 301 4.73 -7.95 -2.23
C ARG A 301 5.96 -7.42 -1.48
N THR A 302 6.75 -6.57 -2.13
CA THR A 302 7.80 -5.80 -1.44
C THR A 302 7.11 -4.80 -0.51
N PRO A 303 7.55 -4.62 0.75
CA PRO A 303 7.01 -3.59 1.61
C PRO A 303 7.12 -2.21 0.94
N VAL A 304 6.08 -1.40 1.09
CA VAL A 304 6.06 -0.05 0.51
C VAL A 304 7.24 0.74 1.06
N LEU A 305 7.94 1.46 0.18
CA LEU A 305 9.13 2.18 0.59
C LEU A 305 8.75 3.35 1.52
N PRO A 306 9.35 3.46 2.72
CA PRO A 306 8.93 4.47 3.72
C PRO A 306 8.96 5.92 3.26
N PHE A 307 9.76 6.25 2.24
CA PHE A 307 9.82 7.62 1.71
C PHE A 307 8.46 8.13 1.19
N TYR A 308 7.53 7.27 0.80
CA TYR A 308 6.22 7.70 0.34
C TYR A 308 5.36 8.35 1.42
N TRP A 309 5.55 7.98 2.69
CA TRP A 309 4.76 8.52 3.81
C TRP A 309 5.60 9.21 4.87
N GLN A 310 6.93 9.07 4.83
CA GLN A 310 7.81 9.69 5.80
C GLN A 310 8.59 10.89 5.25
N TYR A 311 8.22 11.42 4.07
CA TYR A 311 8.93 12.54 3.46
C TYR A 311 8.88 13.82 4.30
N ARG A 312 7.78 14.08 5.02
CA ARG A 312 7.64 15.25 5.90
C ARG A 312 8.64 15.28 7.05
N PHE A 313 9.08 14.11 7.52
CA PHE A 313 10.11 14.05 8.56
C PHE A 313 11.48 14.45 8.00
N MET A 314 11.71 14.34 6.68
CA MET A 314 12.96 14.72 6.05
C MET A 314 13.09 16.23 5.74
N GLU A 315 11.99 16.99 5.82
CA GLU A 315 11.95 18.43 5.48
C GLU A 315 12.23 19.37 6.67
N ASN A 316 12.64 18.84 7.84
CA ASN A 316 12.96 19.62 9.04
C ASN A 316 14.46 19.78 9.30
#